data_AF-A0A8H4EL99-F1
#
_entry.id   AF-A0A8H4EL99-F1
#
_cell.length_a   1.000
_cell.length_b   1.000
_cell.length_c   1.000
_cell.angle_alpha   90.00
_cell.angle_beta   90.00
_cell.angle_gamma   90.00
#
_symmetry.space_group_name_H-M   'P 1'
#
loop_
_entity.id
_entity.type
_entity.pdbx_description
1 polymer ?
#
loop_
_entity_poly.entity_id
_entity_poly.type
_entity_poly.pdbx_seq_one_letter_code
_entity_poly.pdbx_strand_id
1 'polypeptide(L)'
;MYNHGFLKALAYNLWKFTFRSFSQTTTNRKILLSVKKVKEWKQVDVLKYLQSIKNELDLKEKLEDFGIPYGPAMRIVDFMQKFDKKLRAFSDFKTKDDQKSVLNKYGVAKIYDLPPFKPEMVKIEDNNINFQRCLDTIKSRIDNLGPLIAHKEVVHSKYVDLILQESLQIAKQLTKKPIRLYPELEIIGIEASGDVDYAFRLSKMMSNLKELVCITETKRDKEDIGIIQNIVQLESAFHSNKRQKGDSYEEDYYDYIYSIMTTVGFSKEWVFIMYTPENVHVSKIYVIELGIEALINDSELRKEVKKVMETVVGLLKDRVEVDDSFDSKKTNVKKILSKIDMYDILAK
;
A
#
# COMPACT_ATOMS: atom_id res chain seq x y z
N MET A 1 11.62 -13.77 -19.68
CA MET A 1 12.45 -14.12 -18.50
C MET A 1 11.79 -13.43 -17.33
N TYR A 2 11.17 -14.19 -16.43
CA TYR A 2 10.32 -13.66 -15.38
C TYR A 2 10.92 -13.89 -13.99
N ASN A 3 10.44 -13.04 -13.08
CA ASN A 3 11.12 -12.55 -11.90
C ASN A 3 11.25 -13.61 -10.78
N HIS A 4 12.44 -13.66 -10.17
CA HIS A 4 12.85 -14.63 -9.16
C HIS A 4 11.97 -14.60 -7.88
N GLY A 5 11.10 -13.59 -7.74
CA GLY A 5 10.14 -13.41 -6.65
C GLY A 5 8.88 -14.29 -6.71
N PHE A 6 8.41 -14.64 -7.91
CA PHE A 6 7.20 -15.48 -8.08
C PHE A 6 7.43 -16.91 -7.57
N LEU A 7 8.62 -17.47 -7.83
CA LEU A 7 9.03 -18.80 -7.36
C LEU A 7 9.22 -18.87 -5.83
N LYS A 8 9.54 -17.74 -5.17
CA LYS A 8 9.61 -17.67 -3.70
C LYS A 8 8.24 -17.64 -3.04
N ALA A 9 7.24 -16.99 -3.67
CA ALA A 9 5.86 -16.98 -3.18
C ALA A 9 5.19 -18.36 -3.34
N LEU A 10 5.48 -19.08 -4.43
CA LEU A 10 4.92 -20.41 -4.69
C LEU A 10 5.45 -21.47 -3.69
N ALA A 11 6.75 -21.45 -3.39
CA ALA A 11 7.36 -22.35 -2.41
C ALA A 11 6.85 -22.13 -0.97
N TYR A 12 6.45 -20.90 -0.64
CA TYR A 12 5.88 -20.55 0.66
C TYR A 12 4.40 -20.97 0.80
N ASN A 13 3.64 -20.97 -0.30
CA ASN A 13 2.22 -21.31 -0.33
C ASN A 13 1.93 -22.82 -0.49
N LEU A 14 2.83 -23.59 -1.12
CA LEU A 14 2.69 -25.05 -1.21
C LEU A 14 2.77 -25.74 0.17
N TRP A 15 3.44 -25.12 1.15
CA TRP A 15 3.51 -25.64 2.51
C TRP A 15 2.22 -25.41 3.32
N LYS A 16 1.38 -24.46 2.89
CA LYS A 16 0.13 -24.07 3.57
C LYS A 16 -1.13 -24.74 3.01
N PHE A 17 -1.06 -25.36 1.84
CA PHE A 17 -2.22 -26.03 1.23
C PHE A 17 -2.62 -27.36 1.91
N THR A 18 -1.86 -27.82 2.90
CA THR A 18 -2.05 -29.13 3.55
C THR A 18 -2.92 -29.13 4.81
N PHE A 19 -3.48 -28.02 5.28
CA PHE A 19 -4.30 -28.04 6.50
C PHE A 19 -5.42 -27.01 6.47
N ARG A 20 -6.63 -27.38 6.00
CA ARG A 20 -7.91 -26.78 6.49
C ARG A 20 -9.24 -27.29 5.89
N SER A 21 -9.29 -28.25 4.98
CA SER A 21 -10.59 -28.67 4.40
C SER A 21 -11.07 -30.08 4.77
N PHE A 22 -11.08 -30.45 6.05
CA PHE A 22 -11.90 -31.58 6.52
C PHE A 22 -12.41 -31.37 7.94
N SER A 23 -13.51 -30.62 8.06
CA SER A 23 -14.37 -30.62 9.24
C SER A 23 -15.83 -30.50 8.80
N GLN A 24 -16.51 -31.63 8.58
CA GLN A 24 -17.93 -31.76 8.91
C GLN A 24 -18.22 -33.17 9.43
N THR A 25 -18.83 -33.17 10.61
CA THR A 25 -19.34 -34.31 11.37
C THR A 25 -20.57 -34.92 10.68
N THR A 26 -20.47 -36.21 10.35
CA THR A 26 -21.63 -37.11 10.38
C THR A 26 -21.18 -38.44 10.99
N THR A 27 -21.71 -38.70 12.19
CA THR A 27 -22.06 -40.01 12.77
C THR A 27 -21.11 -41.20 12.57
N ASN A 28 -20.53 -41.61 13.71
CA ASN A 28 -20.15 -42.98 14.07
C ASN A 28 -19.47 -43.85 13.02
N ARG A 29 -18.12 -43.80 12.95
CA ARG A 29 -17.25 -45.01 13.02
C ARG A 29 -15.75 -44.66 12.95
N LYS A 30 -15.01 -45.23 13.90
CA LYS A 30 -13.58 -45.62 13.93
C LYS A 30 -12.52 -44.64 13.37
N ILE A 31 -11.67 -44.22 14.32
CA ILE A 31 -10.36 -43.55 14.17
C ILE A 31 -9.48 -44.24 13.12
N LEU A 32 -8.94 -43.47 12.16
CA LEU A 32 -7.94 -43.91 11.18
C LEU A 32 -6.52 -43.56 11.64
N LEU A 33 -5.68 -44.59 11.71
CA LEU A 33 -4.26 -44.56 12.03
C LEU A 33 -3.43 -44.17 10.79
N SER A 34 -2.52 -43.21 11.01
CA SER A 34 -1.18 -43.11 10.41
C SER A 34 -0.96 -42.33 9.09
N VAL A 35 -0.86 -41.02 9.27
CA VAL A 35 -0.15 -39.98 8.47
C VAL A 35 1.38 -40.23 8.38
N LYS A 36 1.87 -41.48 8.30
CA LYS A 36 3.29 -41.76 8.62
C LYS A 36 4.29 -41.87 7.47
N LYS A 37 3.91 -41.76 6.19
CA LYS A 37 4.89 -41.84 5.08
C LYS A 37 4.60 -40.88 3.92
N VAL A 38 4.77 -39.58 4.15
CA VAL A 38 5.05 -38.57 3.11
C VAL A 38 6.33 -37.84 3.52
N LYS A 39 7.46 -38.56 3.54
CA LYS A 39 8.72 -38.03 4.08
C LYS A 39 9.94 -38.22 3.17
N GLU A 40 9.78 -38.66 1.92
CA GLU A 40 10.91 -39.12 1.11
C GLU A 40 10.94 -38.56 -0.32
N TRP A 41 10.57 -37.31 -0.53
CA TRP A 41 10.95 -36.58 -1.76
C TRP A 41 12.08 -35.61 -1.45
N LYS A 42 13.16 -35.65 -2.24
CA LYS A 42 14.26 -34.70 -2.11
C LYS A 42 13.98 -33.48 -2.98
N GLN A 43 14.41 -32.33 -2.46
CA GLN A 43 14.17 -30.98 -2.99
C GLN A 43 14.60 -30.77 -4.46
N VAL A 44 15.52 -31.59 -4.97
CA VAL A 44 16.03 -31.54 -6.35
C VAL A 44 15.03 -32.10 -7.38
N ASP A 45 14.16 -33.02 -6.97
CA ASP A 45 13.21 -33.70 -7.88
C ASP A 45 11.95 -32.85 -8.14
N VAL A 46 11.53 -32.07 -7.13
CA VAL A 46 10.45 -31.07 -7.25
C VAL A 46 10.91 -29.88 -8.13
N LEU A 47 12.19 -29.51 -8.05
CA LEU A 47 12.78 -28.42 -8.83
C LEU A 47 12.99 -28.77 -10.31
N LYS A 48 13.36 -30.01 -10.64
CA LYS A 48 13.46 -30.48 -12.04
C LYS A 48 12.12 -30.50 -12.77
N TYR A 49 11.04 -30.83 -12.06
CA TYR A 49 9.69 -30.95 -12.64
C TYR A 49 9.05 -29.60 -12.94
N LEU A 50 9.18 -28.62 -12.04
CA LEU A 50 8.64 -27.27 -12.26
C LEU A 50 9.41 -26.50 -13.35
N GLN A 51 10.66 -26.86 -13.61
CA GLN A 51 11.49 -26.24 -14.65
C GLN A 51 11.19 -26.76 -16.06
N SER A 52 10.56 -27.93 -16.22
CA SER A 52 10.16 -28.45 -17.53
C SER A 52 8.81 -27.94 -18.02
N ILE A 53 7.99 -27.29 -17.19
CA ILE A 53 6.66 -26.77 -17.55
C ILE A 53 6.79 -25.35 -18.13
N LYS A 54 7.62 -25.25 -19.17
CA LYS A 54 7.47 -24.23 -20.20
C LYS A 54 6.74 -24.91 -21.35
N ASN A 55 5.54 -24.41 -21.63
CA ASN A 55 4.56 -24.85 -22.63
C ASN A 55 3.72 -26.06 -22.21
N GLU A 56 2.41 -25.79 -22.15
CA GLU A 56 1.28 -26.73 -22.26
C GLU A 56 1.49 -28.13 -21.69
N LEU A 57 0.92 -28.39 -20.52
CA LEU A 57 0.76 -29.77 -20.09
C LEU A 57 -0.56 -29.95 -19.36
N ASP A 58 -1.30 -30.94 -19.82
CA ASP A 58 -2.54 -31.44 -19.26
C ASP A 58 -2.26 -32.02 -17.88
N LEU A 59 -2.26 -31.14 -16.86
CA LEU A 59 -1.96 -31.45 -15.46
C LEU A 59 -2.85 -32.57 -14.90
N LYS A 60 -4.01 -32.78 -15.51
CA LYS A 60 -5.06 -33.68 -15.07
C LYS A 60 -4.64 -35.15 -15.14
N GLU A 61 -4.14 -35.62 -16.28
CA GLU A 61 -3.69 -37.00 -16.47
C GLU A 61 -2.47 -37.34 -15.59
N LYS A 62 -1.54 -36.39 -15.43
CA LYS A 62 -0.30 -36.65 -14.67
C LYS A 62 -0.52 -36.71 -13.16
N LEU A 63 -1.45 -35.91 -12.60
CA LEU A 63 -1.78 -35.98 -11.18
C LEU A 63 -2.46 -37.31 -10.80
N GLU A 64 -3.22 -37.90 -11.72
CA GLU A 64 -3.79 -39.25 -11.58
C GLU A 64 -2.70 -40.34 -11.59
N ASP A 65 -1.69 -40.25 -12.47
CA ASP A 65 -0.54 -41.16 -12.50
C ASP A 65 0.32 -41.13 -11.21
N PHE A 66 0.34 -40.00 -10.49
CA PHE A 66 1.05 -39.85 -9.21
C PHE A 66 0.24 -40.34 -8.00
N GLY A 67 -0.93 -40.96 -8.23
CA GLY A 67 -1.79 -41.51 -7.18
C GLY A 67 -2.50 -40.46 -6.33
N ILE A 68 -2.55 -39.21 -6.80
CA ILE A 68 -3.33 -38.15 -6.15
C ILE A 68 -4.78 -38.34 -6.58
N PRO A 69 -5.73 -38.54 -5.64
CA PRO A 69 -7.12 -38.71 -6.02
C PRO A 69 -7.63 -37.48 -6.81
N TYR A 70 -8.51 -37.74 -7.78
CA TYR A 70 -9.06 -36.74 -8.70
C TYR A 70 -9.52 -35.44 -8.02
N GLY A 71 -10.20 -35.55 -6.87
CA GLY A 71 -10.72 -34.41 -6.13
C GLY A 71 -9.64 -33.43 -5.63
N PRO A 72 -8.63 -33.90 -4.87
CA PRO A 72 -7.44 -33.12 -4.52
C PRO A 72 -6.67 -32.56 -5.73
N ALA A 73 -6.50 -33.33 -6.80
CA ALA A 73 -5.84 -32.88 -8.02
C ALA A 73 -6.57 -31.70 -8.67
N MET A 74 -7.89 -31.79 -8.81
CA MET A 74 -8.70 -30.69 -9.32
C MET A 74 -8.69 -29.46 -8.40
N ARG A 75 -8.67 -29.64 -7.07
CA ARG A 75 -8.55 -28.50 -6.15
C ARG A 75 -7.24 -27.74 -6.30
N ILE A 76 -6.13 -28.43 -6.62
CA ILE A 76 -4.83 -27.80 -6.90
C ILE A 76 -4.86 -27.08 -8.24
N VAL A 77 -5.42 -27.70 -9.28
CA VAL A 77 -5.57 -27.09 -10.61
C VAL A 77 -6.48 -25.85 -10.55
N ASP A 78 -7.65 -25.96 -9.92
CA ASP A 78 -8.58 -24.83 -9.72
C ASP A 78 -7.94 -23.71 -8.87
N PHE A 79 -7.12 -24.07 -7.88
CA PHE A 79 -6.35 -23.10 -7.09
C PHE A 79 -5.29 -22.40 -7.95
N MET A 80 -4.53 -23.13 -8.76
CA MET A 80 -3.52 -22.57 -9.66
C MET A 80 -4.13 -21.72 -10.79
N GLN A 81 -5.27 -22.13 -11.34
CA GLN A 81 -6.02 -21.37 -12.34
C GLN A 81 -6.56 -20.04 -11.77
N LYS A 82 -6.83 -19.96 -10.46
CA LYS A 82 -7.13 -18.67 -9.79
C LYS A 82 -5.92 -17.73 -9.75
N PHE A 83 -4.69 -18.24 -9.81
CA PHE A 83 -3.46 -17.43 -9.96
C PHE A 83 -3.09 -17.13 -11.42
N ASP A 84 -3.76 -17.76 -12.39
CA ASP A 84 -3.52 -17.55 -13.83
C ASP A 84 -4.14 -16.26 -14.37
N LYS A 85 -4.90 -15.52 -13.54
CA LYS A 85 -5.17 -14.11 -13.82
C LYS A 85 -3.87 -13.33 -13.58
N LYS A 86 -3.17 -13.00 -14.66
CA LYS A 86 -2.11 -11.99 -14.65
C LYS A 86 -2.60 -10.77 -13.88
N LEU A 87 -1.94 -10.44 -12.76
CA LEU A 87 -2.26 -9.25 -11.99
C LEU A 87 -2.22 -8.04 -12.92
N ARG A 88 -3.26 -7.21 -12.81
CA ARG A 88 -3.35 -6.00 -13.62
C ARG A 88 -2.31 -4.99 -13.14
N ALA A 89 -1.66 -4.27 -14.06
CA ALA A 89 -0.77 -3.20 -13.63
C ALA A 89 -1.59 -2.06 -13.02
N PHE A 90 -1.09 -1.38 -11.99
CA PHE A 90 -1.78 -0.19 -11.44
C PHE A 90 -2.08 0.85 -12.52
N SER A 91 -1.14 1.05 -13.46
CA SER A 91 -1.29 1.97 -14.59
C SER A 91 -2.40 1.60 -15.57
N ASP A 92 -2.91 0.37 -15.53
CA ASP A 92 -4.00 -0.06 -16.39
C ASP A 92 -5.37 0.45 -15.90
N PHE A 93 -5.51 0.82 -14.62
CA PHE A 93 -6.76 1.38 -14.07
C PHE A 93 -6.88 2.86 -14.49
N LYS A 94 -7.50 3.10 -15.64
CA LYS A 94 -7.52 4.44 -16.27
C LYS A 94 -8.80 4.77 -17.02
N THR A 95 -9.76 3.84 -17.06
CA THR A 95 -11.04 4.03 -17.75
C THR A 95 -12.14 4.46 -16.78
N LYS A 96 -13.24 5.02 -17.31
CA LYS A 96 -14.42 5.34 -16.49
C LYS A 96 -15.05 4.10 -15.87
N ASP A 97 -14.97 2.96 -16.55
CA ASP A 97 -15.45 1.68 -16.02
C ASP A 97 -14.59 1.20 -14.86
N ASP A 98 -13.27 1.41 -14.91
CA ASP A 98 -12.38 1.13 -13.78
C ASP A 98 -12.72 1.99 -12.58
N GLN A 99 -12.91 3.30 -12.80
CA GLN A 99 -13.32 4.23 -11.76
C GLN A 99 -14.62 3.79 -11.11
N LYS A 100 -15.65 3.48 -11.91
CA LYS A 100 -16.93 2.99 -11.42
C LYS A 100 -16.78 1.67 -10.65
N SER A 101 -16.00 0.73 -11.17
CA SER A 101 -15.76 -0.57 -10.54
C SER A 101 -15.11 -0.42 -9.15
N VAL A 102 -14.05 0.39 -9.06
CA VAL A 102 -13.33 0.64 -7.81
C VAL A 102 -14.22 1.38 -6.80
N LEU A 103 -14.90 2.46 -7.22
CA LEU A 103 -15.75 3.26 -6.33
C LEU A 103 -16.98 2.49 -5.83
N ASN A 104 -17.56 1.62 -6.66
CA ASN A 104 -18.69 0.78 -6.26
C ASN A 104 -18.34 -0.18 -5.11
N LYS A 105 -17.07 -0.60 -4.96
CA LYS A 105 -16.62 -1.40 -3.79
C LYS A 105 -16.87 -0.68 -2.47
N TYR A 106 -16.89 0.65 -2.50
CA TYR A 106 -17.06 1.54 -1.35
C TYR A 106 -18.45 2.18 -1.30
N GLY A 107 -19.37 1.76 -2.17
CA GLY A 107 -20.75 2.26 -2.20
C GLY A 107 -20.88 3.71 -2.66
N VAL A 108 -19.89 4.25 -3.35
CA VAL A 108 -19.88 5.64 -3.85
C VAL A 108 -19.85 5.69 -5.37
N ALA A 109 -20.41 6.76 -5.96
CA ALA A 109 -20.45 6.94 -7.41
C ALA A 109 -19.30 7.83 -7.92
N LYS A 110 -18.86 8.80 -7.12
CA LYS A 110 -17.79 9.74 -7.45
C LYS A 110 -16.73 9.76 -6.35
N ILE A 111 -15.52 10.18 -6.71
CA ILE A 111 -14.40 10.31 -5.76
C ILE A 111 -14.74 11.28 -4.63
N TYR A 112 -15.37 12.41 -4.96
CA TYR A 112 -15.78 13.43 -3.98
C TYR A 112 -16.81 12.91 -2.96
N ASP A 113 -17.51 11.81 -3.26
CA ASP A 113 -18.46 11.16 -2.35
C ASP A 113 -17.78 10.26 -1.30
N LEU A 114 -16.48 9.95 -1.45
CA LEU A 114 -15.72 9.16 -0.45
C LEU A 114 -15.72 9.86 0.91
N PRO A 115 -15.93 9.18 2.04
CA PRO A 115 -16.02 9.85 3.34
C PRO A 115 -14.77 10.68 3.66
N PRO A 116 -14.90 11.90 4.23
CA PRO A 116 -13.73 12.68 4.61
C PRO A 116 -12.97 12.04 5.79
N PHE A 117 -11.73 12.46 6.01
CA PHE A 117 -11.06 12.37 7.31
C PHE A 117 -10.11 13.55 7.51
N LYS A 118 -9.72 13.79 8.77
CA LYS A 118 -8.80 14.85 9.16
C LYS A 118 -7.48 14.22 9.64
N PRO A 119 -6.40 14.30 8.84
CA PRO A 119 -5.08 13.86 9.28
C PRO A 119 -4.67 14.54 10.58
N GLU A 120 -3.98 13.79 11.45
CA GLU A 120 -3.32 14.40 12.61
C GLU A 120 -2.14 15.25 12.14
N MET A 121 -2.03 16.47 12.66
CA MET A 121 -0.91 17.37 12.38
C MET A 121 -0.04 17.46 13.64
N VAL A 122 1.27 17.32 13.45
CA VAL A 122 2.24 17.49 14.52
C VAL A 122 2.90 18.84 14.36
N LYS A 123 2.78 19.71 15.37
CA LYS A 123 3.40 21.04 15.34
C LYS A 123 4.91 20.94 15.11
N ILE A 124 5.40 21.64 14.10
CA ILE A 124 6.83 21.80 13.82
C ILE A 124 7.22 23.23 14.23
N GLU A 125 8.30 23.39 15.00
CA GLU A 125 8.79 24.73 15.35
C GLU A 125 9.42 25.41 14.13
N ASP A 126 9.27 26.73 14.02
CA ASP A 126 9.78 27.47 12.85
C ASP A 126 11.30 27.34 12.72
N ASN A 127 12.04 27.21 13.82
CA ASN A 127 13.49 27.02 13.81
C ASN A 127 13.93 25.55 13.64
N ASN A 128 13.00 24.61 13.35
CA ASN A 128 13.36 23.21 13.14
C ASN A 128 14.32 23.07 11.95
N ILE A 129 15.45 22.39 12.16
CA ILE A 129 16.54 22.33 11.18
C ILE A 129 16.15 21.64 9.87
N ASN A 130 15.31 20.59 9.93
CA ASN A 130 14.87 19.85 8.74
C ASN A 130 13.82 20.67 7.96
N PHE A 131 12.96 21.40 8.68
CA PHE A 131 12.00 22.31 8.06
C PHE A 131 12.70 23.46 7.33
N GLN A 132 13.68 24.10 7.97
CA GLN A 132 14.47 25.16 7.34
C GLN A 132 15.24 24.65 6.13
N ARG A 133 15.90 23.49 6.25
CA ARG A 133 16.58 22.85 5.12
C ARG A 133 15.65 22.56 3.95
N CYS A 134 14.44 22.06 4.24
CA CYS A 134 13.42 21.82 3.22
C CYS A 134 13.11 23.12 2.45
N LEU A 135 12.81 24.20 3.16
CA LEU A 135 12.50 25.51 2.55
C LEU A 135 13.66 26.07 1.74
N ASP A 136 14.87 26.05 2.28
CA ASP A 136 16.05 26.58 1.59
C ASP A 136 16.34 25.79 0.31
N THR A 137 16.15 24.47 0.35
CA THR A 137 16.32 23.61 -0.82
C THR A 137 15.20 23.82 -1.85
N ILE A 138 13.95 24.04 -1.41
CA ILE A 138 12.84 24.38 -2.31
C ILE A 138 13.13 25.70 -3.02
N LYS A 139 13.48 26.76 -2.27
CA LYS A 139 13.82 28.07 -2.83
C LYS A 139 15.00 27.97 -3.80
N SER A 140 16.05 27.25 -3.42
CA SER A 140 17.20 27.02 -4.30
C SER A 140 16.80 26.32 -5.61
N ARG A 141 15.85 25.38 -5.56
CA ARG A 141 15.36 24.71 -6.79
C ARG A 141 14.48 25.62 -7.63
N ILE A 142 13.65 26.47 -7.03
CA ILE A 142 12.87 27.48 -7.75
C ILE A 142 13.81 28.46 -8.47
N ASP A 143 14.86 28.93 -7.78
CA ASP A 143 15.86 29.83 -8.35
C ASP A 143 16.64 29.20 -9.51
N ASN A 144 17.08 27.94 -9.35
CA ASN A 144 17.90 27.26 -10.35
C ASN A 144 17.12 26.65 -11.53
N LEU A 145 15.87 26.21 -11.30
CA LEU A 145 15.08 25.48 -12.30
C LEU A 145 13.95 26.33 -12.90
N GLY A 146 13.69 27.50 -12.34
CA GLY A 146 12.54 28.33 -12.68
C GLY A 146 11.25 27.85 -12.00
N PRO A 147 10.12 28.52 -12.27
CA PRO A 147 8.81 28.14 -11.74
C PRO A 147 8.43 26.75 -12.25
N LEU A 148 7.83 25.93 -11.38
CA LEU A 148 7.43 24.55 -11.69
C LEU A 148 6.29 24.41 -12.72
N ILE A 149 5.88 25.50 -13.35
CA ILE A 149 4.83 25.55 -14.36
C ILE A 149 5.39 24.94 -15.65
N ALA A 150 4.67 23.95 -16.23
CA ALA A 150 5.04 23.22 -17.45
C ALA A 150 6.23 22.23 -17.36
N HIS A 151 6.74 21.92 -16.16
CA HIS A 151 7.76 20.89 -16.00
C HIS A 151 7.19 19.46 -16.00
N LYS A 152 8.01 18.49 -16.45
CA LYS A 152 7.66 17.06 -16.40
C LYS A 152 7.59 16.58 -14.94
N GLU A 153 6.76 15.56 -14.68
CA GLU A 153 6.62 14.83 -13.41
C GLU A 153 7.93 14.44 -12.72
N VAL A 154 8.99 14.17 -13.48
CA VAL A 154 10.34 13.91 -12.93
C VAL A 154 10.85 15.07 -12.09
N VAL A 155 10.59 16.32 -12.51
CA VAL A 155 10.98 17.52 -11.74
C VAL A 155 10.11 17.65 -10.50
N HIS A 156 8.83 17.28 -10.58
CA HIS A 156 7.87 17.39 -9.48
C HIS A 156 8.18 16.39 -8.38
N SER A 157 8.51 15.17 -8.78
CA SER A 157 8.95 14.10 -7.89
C SER A 157 10.14 14.53 -7.03
N LYS A 158 11.03 15.42 -7.53
CA LYS A 158 12.13 15.95 -6.71
C LYS A 158 11.63 16.76 -5.51
N TYR A 159 10.62 17.60 -5.69
CA TYR A 159 10.06 18.42 -4.60
C TYR A 159 9.30 17.55 -3.59
N VAL A 160 8.52 16.59 -4.10
CA VAL A 160 7.83 15.60 -3.27
C VAL A 160 8.85 14.80 -2.45
N ASP A 161 9.87 14.23 -3.09
CA ASP A 161 10.95 13.48 -2.44
C ASP A 161 11.60 14.26 -1.29
N LEU A 162 11.93 15.54 -1.52
CA LEU A 162 12.51 16.40 -0.49
C LEU A 162 11.58 16.58 0.72
N ILE A 163 10.30 16.88 0.48
CA ILE A 163 9.30 17.06 1.56
C ILE A 163 9.13 15.76 2.33
N LEU A 164 9.04 14.63 1.64
CA LEU A 164 8.92 13.29 2.26
C LEU A 164 10.15 12.94 3.09
N GLN A 165 11.36 13.21 2.58
CA GLN A 165 12.62 12.93 3.27
C GLN A 165 12.78 13.78 4.53
N GLU A 166 12.58 15.08 4.46
CA GLU A 166 12.72 15.96 5.64
C GLU A 166 11.63 15.66 6.68
N SER A 167 10.40 15.38 6.24
CA SER A 167 9.32 14.90 7.12
C SER A 167 9.68 13.59 7.81
N LEU A 168 10.28 12.63 7.09
CA LEU A 168 10.75 11.37 7.67
C LEU A 168 11.79 11.60 8.76
N GLN A 169 12.73 12.53 8.55
CA GLN A 169 13.76 12.82 9.55
C GLN A 169 13.15 13.39 10.83
N ILE A 170 12.15 14.28 10.72
CA ILE A 170 11.41 14.79 11.88
C ILE A 170 10.64 13.64 12.56
N ALA A 171 9.90 12.82 11.81
CA ALA A 171 9.14 11.70 12.35
C ALA A 171 10.05 10.69 13.09
N LYS A 172 11.24 10.40 12.57
CA LYS A 172 12.24 9.56 13.25
C LYS A 172 12.74 10.19 14.54
N GLN A 173 12.99 11.50 14.55
CA GLN A 173 13.44 12.21 15.74
C GLN A 173 12.38 12.18 16.84
N LEU A 174 11.10 12.31 16.50
CA LEU A 174 9.99 12.30 17.46
C LEU A 174 9.68 10.90 17.99
N THR A 175 9.53 9.93 17.08
CA THR A 175 9.02 8.59 17.43
C THR A 175 10.14 7.63 17.87
N LYS A 176 11.39 7.91 17.49
CA LYS A 176 12.54 7.00 17.62
C LYS A 176 12.32 5.63 16.98
N LYS A 177 11.39 5.52 16.02
CA LYS A 177 11.07 4.26 15.33
C LYS A 177 11.87 4.10 14.03
N PRO A 178 12.22 2.87 13.63
CA PRO A 178 13.01 2.59 12.42
C PRO A 178 12.14 2.61 11.15
N ILE A 179 11.66 3.81 10.80
CA ILE A 179 10.93 4.07 9.56
C ILE A 179 11.93 4.28 8.41
N ARG A 180 11.66 3.76 7.22
CA ARG A 180 12.47 3.99 6.02
C ARG A 180 11.58 4.37 4.84
N LEU A 181 12.08 5.27 4.00
CA LEU A 181 11.49 5.61 2.71
C LEU A 181 12.11 4.71 1.64
N TYR A 182 11.29 4.16 0.76
CA TYR A 182 11.69 3.32 -0.35
C TYR A 182 11.12 3.92 -1.64
N PRO A 183 11.97 4.42 -2.56
CA PRO A 183 11.51 4.79 -3.90
C PRO A 183 11.19 3.54 -4.73
N GLU A 184 10.24 3.65 -5.66
CA GLU A 184 9.89 2.62 -6.68
C GLU A 184 9.71 1.22 -6.08
N LEU A 185 8.87 1.12 -5.04
CA LEU A 185 8.65 -0.14 -4.34
C LEU A 185 7.54 -0.95 -5.00
N GLU A 186 7.86 -2.18 -5.43
CA GLU A 186 6.85 -3.12 -5.92
C GLU A 186 5.88 -3.54 -4.81
N ILE A 187 4.59 -3.31 -5.06
CA ILE A 187 3.48 -3.78 -4.23
C ILE A 187 2.70 -4.82 -5.04
N ILE A 188 2.50 -5.98 -4.41
CA ILE A 188 1.77 -7.09 -5.02
C ILE A 188 0.44 -7.20 -4.29
N GLY A 189 -0.69 -6.99 -4.96
CA GLY A 189 -2.02 -7.11 -4.38
C GLY A 189 -2.62 -8.50 -4.53
N ILE A 190 -3.96 -8.55 -4.53
CA ILE A 190 -4.74 -9.71 -4.97
C ILE A 190 -5.16 -9.55 -6.44
N GLU A 191 -5.54 -8.34 -6.83
CA GLU A 191 -6.06 -8.04 -8.18
C GLU A 191 -5.05 -7.30 -9.06
N ALA A 192 -4.12 -6.57 -8.44
CA ALA A 192 -3.19 -5.70 -9.13
C ALA A 192 -1.78 -5.75 -8.53
N SER A 193 -0.79 -5.33 -9.30
CA SER A 193 0.58 -5.15 -8.83
C SER A 193 1.31 -4.07 -9.61
N GLY A 194 2.38 -3.56 -9.04
CA GLY A 194 3.27 -2.60 -9.69
C GLY A 194 4.06 -1.81 -8.67
N ASP A 195 4.86 -0.88 -9.16
CA ASP A 195 5.66 -0.02 -8.32
C ASP A 195 4.84 1.22 -7.89
N VAL A 196 5.06 1.65 -6.65
CA VAL A 196 4.62 2.97 -6.17
C VAL A 196 5.82 3.91 -6.15
N ASP A 197 5.61 5.22 -6.36
CA ASP A 197 6.71 6.19 -6.44
C ASP A 197 7.56 6.19 -5.17
N TYR A 198 6.89 6.24 -4.00
CA TYR A 198 7.56 6.07 -2.71
C TYR A 198 6.71 5.30 -1.71
N ALA A 199 7.37 4.61 -0.78
CA ALA A 199 6.73 3.89 0.31
C ALA A 199 7.48 4.05 1.63
N PHE A 200 6.76 4.40 2.69
CA PHE A 200 7.25 4.36 4.06
C PHE A 200 7.02 2.97 4.65
N ARG A 201 8.08 2.37 5.19
CA ARG A 201 7.99 1.09 5.90
C ARG A 201 8.54 1.18 7.30
N LEU A 202 7.81 0.60 8.25
CA LEU A 202 8.27 0.38 9.61
C LEU A 202 8.95 -0.99 9.71
N SER A 203 10.19 -1.01 10.21
CA SER A 203 10.89 -2.26 10.51
C SER A 203 10.59 -2.71 11.95
N LYS A 204 9.93 -3.85 12.13
CA LYS A 204 9.64 -4.42 13.45
C LYS A 204 10.76 -5.36 13.87
N MET A 205 11.63 -4.86 14.76
CA MET A 205 12.83 -5.59 15.21
C MET A 205 12.49 -6.95 15.83
N MET A 206 11.37 -7.07 16.55
CA MET A 206 10.98 -8.31 17.23
C MET A 206 10.42 -9.38 16.30
N SER A 207 9.87 -9.02 15.14
CA SER A 207 9.17 -9.94 14.25
C SER A 207 9.80 -10.06 12.86
N ASN A 208 10.88 -9.34 12.58
CA ASN A 208 11.50 -9.20 11.25
C ASN A 208 10.51 -8.73 10.15
N LEU A 209 9.33 -8.24 10.53
CA LEU A 209 8.32 -7.75 9.62
C LEU A 209 8.64 -6.33 9.16
N LYS A 210 8.28 -6.04 7.91
CA LYS A 210 8.43 -4.71 7.31
C LYS A 210 7.07 -4.24 6.82
N GLU A 211 6.35 -3.59 7.72
CA GLU A 211 4.98 -3.11 7.50
C GLU A 211 4.99 -1.85 6.65
N LEU A 212 4.14 -1.82 5.61
CA LEU A 212 3.83 -0.61 4.85
C LEU A 212 2.99 0.31 5.72
N VAL A 213 3.47 1.53 5.91
CA VAL A 213 2.84 2.57 6.73
C VAL A 213 2.08 3.56 5.86
N CYS A 214 2.74 4.01 4.79
CA CYS A 214 2.20 4.97 3.86
C CYS A 214 2.81 4.76 2.48
N ILE A 215 2.03 4.92 1.42
CA ILE A 215 2.52 4.92 0.03
C ILE A 215 2.29 6.29 -0.60
N THR A 216 3.04 6.66 -1.62
CA THR A 216 2.88 7.96 -2.27
C THR A 216 2.84 7.82 -3.78
N GLU A 217 2.03 8.65 -4.43
CA GLU A 217 1.87 8.68 -5.88
C GLU A 217 1.87 10.14 -6.36
N THR A 218 2.59 10.41 -7.44
CA THR A 218 2.71 11.70 -8.10
C THR A 218 2.01 11.62 -9.45
N LYS A 219 1.11 12.55 -9.77
CA LYS A 219 0.34 12.52 -11.03
C LYS A 219 0.26 13.86 -11.73
N ARG A 220 0.31 13.84 -13.07
CA ARG A 220 0.26 15.08 -13.85
C ARG A 220 -1.10 15.74 -13.98
N ASP A 221 -1.99 15.12 -14.74
CA ASP A 221 -3.12 15.85 -15.33
C ASP A 221 -4.48 15.15 -15.11
N LYS A 222 -4.49 14.01 -14.42
CA LYS A 222 -5.68 13.16 -14.26
C LYS A 222 -5.85 12.77 -12.80
N GLU A 223 -6.21 13.75 -11.98
CA GLU A 223 -6.44 13.59 -10.54
C GLU A 223 -7.34 12.38 -10.26
N ASP A 224 -8.48 12.28 -10.95
CA ASP A 224 -9.41 11.17 -10.79
C ASP A 224 -8.76 9.80 -11.03
N ILE A 225 -7.96 9.67 -12.10
CA ILE A 225 -7.27 8.42 -12.42
C ILE A 225 -6.18 8.15 -11.37
N GLY A 226 -5.47 9.20 -10.93
CA GLY A 226 -4.49 9.13 -9.86
C GLY A 226 -5.08 8.55 -8.57
N ILE A 227 -6.21 9.10 -8.13
CA ILE A 227 -6.90 8.66 -6.92
C ILE A 227 -7.36 7.21 -7.05
N ILE A 228 -7.95 6.83 -8.19
CA ILE A 228 -8.39 5.44 -8.42
C ILE A 228 -7.23 4.46 -8.41
N GLN A 229 -6.12 4.78 -9.09
CA GLN A 229 -4.91 3.95 -9.04
C GLN A 229 -4.39 3.83 -7.61
N ASN A 230 -4.41 4.93 -6.87
CA ASN A 230 -3.93 4.98 -5.49
C ASN A 230 -4.80 4.16 -4.53
N ILE A 231 -6.12 4.14 -4.71
CA ILE A 231 -7.03 3.26 -3.95
C ILE A 231 -6.66 1.78 -4.18
N VAL A 232 -6.43 1.38 -5.43
CA VAL A 232 -6.05 0.00 -5.76
C VAL A 232 -4.66 -0.35 -5.21
N GLN A 233 -3.72 0.60 -5.24
CA GLN A 233 -2.40 0.44 -4.60
C GLN A 233 -2.54 0.28 -3.08
N LEU A 234 -3.43 1.03 -2.42
CA LEU A 234 -3.71 0.94 -1.00
C LEU A 234 -4.34 -0.41 -0.61
N GLU A 235 -5.33 -0.88 -1.35
CA GLU A 235 -5.89 -2.24 -1.21
C GLU A 235 -4.76 -3.29 -1.30
N SER A 236 -3.89 -3.15 -2.30
CA SER A 236 -2.77 -4.06 -2.54
C SER A 236 -1.71 -4.01 -1.42
N ALA A 237 -1.44 -2.83 -0.88
CA ALA A 237 -0.56 -2.61 0.25
C ALA A 237 -1.12 -3.24 1.53
N PHE A 238 -2.42 -3.10 1.77
CA PHE A 238 -3.12 -3.70 2.90
C PHE A 238 -3.03 -5.22 2.88
N HIS A 239 -3.30 -5.83 1.72
CA HIS A 239 -3.14 -7.27 1.55
C HIS A 239 -1.67 -7.72 1.69
N SER A 240 -0.72 -6.90 1.25
CA SER A 240 0.71 -7.17 1.46
C SER A 240 1.10 -7.18 2.94
N ASN A 241 0.56 -6.27 3.74
CA ASN A 241 0.72 -6.31 5.20
C ASN A 241 0.03 -7.52 5.83
N LYS A 242 -1.21 -7.82 5.41
CA LYS A 242 -1.96 -8.98 5.91
C LYS A 242 -1.19 -10.29 5.70
N ARG A 243 -0.65 -10.51 4.50
CA ARG A 243 0.14 -11.71 4.18
C ARG A 243 1.42 -11.83 5.03
N GLN A 244 2.05 -10.70 5.38
CA GLN A 244 3.23 -10.70 6.26
C GLN A 244 2.89 -11.14 7.70
N LYS A 245 1.66 -10.91 8.18
CA LYS A 245 1.22 -11.34 9.53
C LYS A 245 0.79 -12.83 9.60
N GLY A 246 0.45 -13.45 8.46
CA GLY A 246 0.10 -14.87 8.36
C GLY A 246 -1.38 -15.22 8.63
N ASP A 247 -1.78 -16.44 8.27
CA ASP A 247 -3.19 -16.84 8.09
C ASP A 247 -3.93 -17.11 9.42
N SER A 248 -3.21 -17.15 10.54
CA SER A 248 -3.79 -17.32 11.88
C SER A 248 -4.66 -16.14 12.32
N TYR A 249 -4.65 -15.04 11.57
CA TYR A 249 -5.32 -13.79 11.89
C TYR A 249 -6.43 -13.44 10.90
N GLU A 250 -6.85 -14.38 10.04
CA GLU A 250 -7.69 -14.05 8.88
C GLU A 250 -9.05 -13.43 9.19
N GLU A 251 -9.74 -13.93 10.22
CA GLU A 251 -11.11 -13.54 10.57
C GLU A 251 -11.17 -12.18 11.29
N ASP A 252 -10.20 -11.89 12.16
CA ASP A 252 -10.18 -10.66 12.97
C ASP A 252 -9.17 -9.61 12.47
N TYR A 253 -8.55 -9.82 11.30
CA TYR A 253 -7.49 -8.93 10.80
C TYR A 253 -8.02 -7.50 10.61
N TYR A 254 -7.45 -6.57 11.37
CA TYR A 254 -7.68 -5.15 11.20
C TYR A 254 -6.38 -4.39 11.03
N ASP A 255 -6.32 -3.54 10.01
CA ASP A 255 -5.21 -2.63 9.76
C ASP A 255 -5.73 -1.42 9.00
N TYR A 256 -4.91 -0.40 8.81
CA TYR A 256 -5.23 0.74 7.94
C TYR A 256 -3.94 1.18 7.26
N ILE A 257 -3.98 1.87 6.13
CA ILE A 257 -2.76 2.37 5.47
C ILE A 257 -3.05 3.76 4.95
N TYR A 258 -2.08 4.65 5.08
CA TYR A 258 -2.18 5.98 4.50
C TYR A 258 -1.62 6.03 3.08
N SER A 259 -2.10 6.98 2.29
CA SER A 259 -1.40 7.40 1.10
C SER A 259 -1.34 8.91 0.98
N ILE A 260 -0.33 9.37 0.24
CA ILE A 260 -0.13 10.75 -0.15
C ILE A 260 -0.19 10.79 -1.68
N MET A 261 -1.21 11.43 -2.22
CA MET A 261 -1.31 11.71 -3.65
C MET A 261 -0.94 13.16 -3.89
N THR A 262 -0.11 13.42 -4.90
CA THR A 262 0.26 14.77 -5.30
C THR A 262 -0.05 15.03 -6.77
N THR A 263 -0.62 16.19 -7.09
CA THR A 263 -0.86 16.62 -8.47
C THR A 263 0.17 17.65 -8.93
N VAL A 264 0.35 17.77 -10.25
CA VAL A 264 1.42 18.55 -10.91
C VAL A 264 0.89 19.89 -11.42
N GLY A 265 -0.38 20.25 -11.21
CA GLY A 265 -0.98 21.50 -11.67
C GLY A 265 -0.24 22.80 -11.26
N PHE A 266 -0.79 23.96 -11.59
CA PHE A 266 -0.20 25.27 -11.24
C PHE A 266 0.12 25.35 -9.74
N SER A 267 -0.80 24.87 -8.91
CA SER A 267 -0.65 24.59 -7.48
C SER A 267 -0.31 23.11 -7.29
N LYS A 268 0.62 22.78 -6.39
CA LYS A 268 0.87 21.36 -6.03
C LYS A 268 -0.12 20.96 -4.96
N GLU A 269 -1.14 20.24 -5.37
CA GLU A 269 -2.18 19.74 -4.47
C GLU A 269 -1.69 18.45 -3.85
N TRP A 270 -1.82 18.36 -2.53
CA TRP A 270 -1.54 17.19 -1.72
C TRP A 270 -2.87 16.70 -1.15
N VAL A 271 -3.18 15.45 -1.45
CA VAL A 271 -4.36 14.75 -0.96
C VAL A 271 -3.90 13.57 -0.13
N PHE A 272 -4.38 13.49 1.11
CA PHE A 272 -4.10 12.36 1.98
C PHE A 272 -5.28 11.40 1.92
N ILE A 273 -4.98 10.11 1.83
CA ILE A 273 -5.98 9.04 1.74
C ILE A 273 -5.73 8.06 2.88
N MET A 274 -6.78 7.58 3.52
CA MET A 274 -6.71 6.51 4.51
C MET A 274 -7.54 5.33 4.03
N TYR A 275 -6.88 4.18 3.86
CA TYR A 275 -7.55 2.92 3.58
C TYR A 275 -7.80 2.15 4.87
N THR A 276 -9.01 1.61 5.01
CA THR A 276 -9.41 0.67 6.06
C THR A 276 -10.14 -0.51 5.40
N PRO A 277 -10.34 -1.64 6.10
CA PRO A 277 -11.14 -2.75 5.56
C PRO A 277 -12.60 -2.36 5.28
N GLU A 278 -13.09 -1.31 5.95
CA GLU A 278 -14.49 -0.88 5.86
C GLU A 278 -14.71 0.17 4.77
N ASN A 279 -13.76 1.11 4.61
CA ASN A 279 -13.89 2.20 3.64
C ASN A 279 -12.55 2.87 3.30
N VAL A 280 -12.57 3.71 2.26
CA VAL A 280 -11.51 4.66 1.90
C VAL A 280 -11.94 6.06 2.29
N HIS A 281 -11.07 6.78 2.97
CA HIS A 281 -11.30 8.16 3.39
C HIS A 281 -10.32 9.11 2.73
N VAL A 282 -10.78 10.34 2.44
CA VAL A 282 -9.97 11.36 1.76
C VAL A 282 -9.90 12.64 2.61
N SER A 283 -8.75 13.29 2.67
CA SER A 283 -8.61 14.58 3.35
C SER A 283 -9.11 15.73 2.47
N LYS A 284 -9.19 16.93 3.04
CA LYS A 284 -9.18 18.15 2.22
C LYS A 284 -7.88 18.26 1.41
N ILE A 285 -7.89 19.11 0.40
CA ILE A 285 -6.72 19.42 -0.42
C ILE A 285 -5.79 20.39 0.32
N TYR A 286 -4.48 20.14 0.23
CA TYR A 286 -3.43 21.02 0.73
C TYR A 286 -2.62 21.52 -0.47
N VAL A 287 -2.49 22.83 -0.62
CA VAL A 287 -1.77 23.44 -1.74
C VAL A 287 -0.39 23.89 -1.29
N ILE A 288 0.61 23.68 -2.14
CA ILE A 288 1.90 24.37 -2.10
C ILE A 288 2.10 25.12 -3.43
N GLU A 289 2.20 26.44 -3.35
CA GLU A 289 2.52 27.30 -4.49
C GLU A 289 4.04 27.43 -4.65
N LEU A 290 4.55 26.87 -5.75
CA LEU A 290 5.99 26.84 -6.06
C LEU A 290 6.32 27.82 -7.19
N GLY A 291 5.96 29.09 -6.94
CA GLY A 291 6.20 30.24 -7.82
C GLY A 291 7.52 30.99 -7.51
N ILE A 292 7.99 31.79 -8.45
CA ILE A 292 9.19 32.62 -8.30
C ILE A 292 9.01 33.72 -7.24
N GLU A 293 7.76 34.10 -6.95
CA GLU A 293 7.36 35.07 -5.93
C GLU A 293 7.82 34.64 -4.54
N ALA A 294 7.93 33.33 -4.30
CA ALA A 294 8.44 32.79 -3.04
C ALA A 294 9.92 33.12 -2.77
N LEU A 295 10.68 33.56 -3.79
CA LEU A 295 12.05 34.05 -3.62
C LEU A 295 12.10 35.47 -3.03
N ILE A 296 11.03 36.25 -3.21
CA ILE A 296 10.91 37.62 -2.67
C ILE A 296 10.27 37.58 -1.29
N ASN A 297 9.20 36.80 -1.14
CA ASN A 297 8.48 36.64 0.11
C ASN A 297 8.06 35.17 0.28
N ASP A 298 8.75 34.44 1.16
CA ASP A 298 8.51 33.02 1.40
C ASP A 298 7.44 32.73 2.47
N SER A 299 6.70 33.74 2.94
CA SER A 299 5.73 33.56 4.04
C SER A 299 4.64 32.54 3.76
N GLU A 300 4.02 32.57 2.58
CA GLU A 300 2.98 31.60 2.21
C GLU A 300 3.61 30.23 1.92
N LEU A 301 4.72 30.17 1.16
CA LEU A 301 5.48 28.93 0.93
C LEU A 301 5.82 28.23 2.26
N ARG A 302 6.34 29.00 3.23
CA ARG A 302 6.67 28.52 4.57
C ARG A 302 5.46 27.92 5.25
N LYS A 303 4.32 28.62 5.24
CA LYS A 303 3.07 28.17 5.86
C LYS A 303 2.52 26.91 5.19
N GLU A 304 2.56 26.81 3.88
CA GLU A 304 2.05 25.69 3.10
C GLU A 304 2.91 24.44 3.25
N VAL A 305 4.23 24.57 3.05
CA VAL A 305 5.20 23.48 3.25
C VAL A 305 5.13 22.99 4.68
N LYS A 306 5.01 23.90 5.66
CA LYS A 306 4.85 23.52 7.07
C LYS A 306 3.63 22.65 7.26
N LYS A 307 2.44 23.09 6.83
CA LYS A 307 1.20 22.32 6.98
C LYS A 307 1.32 20.92 6.38
N VAL A 308 1.91 20.79 5.18
CA VAL A 308 2.13 19.49 4.54
C VAL A 308 3.10 18.64 5.35
N MET A 309 4.24 19.18 5.78
CA MET A 309 5.22 18.45 6.59
C MET A 309 4.63 18.02 7.95
N GLU A 310 3.92 18.91 8.64
CA GLU A 310 3.23 18.61 9.91
C GLU A 310 2.21 17.48 9.74
N THR A 311 1.52 17.44 8.60
CA THR A 311 0.58 16.39 8.24
C THR A 311 1.29 15.06 7.95
N VAL A 312 2.34 15.06 7.11
CA VAL A 312 3.12 13.84 6.81
C VAL A 312 3.75 13.27 8.08
N VAL A 313 4.35 14.12 8.92
CA VAL A 313 4.90 13.71 10.21
C VAL A 313 3.82 13.13 11.12
N GLY A 314 2.63 13.73 11.15
CA GLY A 314 1.51 13.23 11.94
C GLY A 314 0.99 11.88 11.47
N LEU A 315 0.85 11.65 10.16
CA LEU A 315 0.47 10.33 9.61
C LEU A 315 1.49 9.24 9.97
N LEU A 316 2.79 9.55 9.83
CA LEU A 316 3.86 8.61 10.18
C LEU A 316 3.87 8.34 11.68
N LYS A 317 3.75 9.37 12.51
CA LYS A 317 3.71 9.26 13.98
C LYS A 317 2.53 8.42 14.44
N ASP A 318 1.32 8.75 13.97
CA ASP A 318 0.10 7.98 14.21
C ASP A 318 0.34 6.48 13.97
N ARG A 319 0.90 6.17 12.80
CA ARG A 319 1.06 4.76 12.42
C ARG A 319 2.08 3.96 13.18
N VAL A 320 3.14 4.59 13.68
CA VAL A 320 4.22 3.85 14.35
C VAL A 320 4.11 3.85 15.87
N GLU A 321 3.24 4.70 16.41
CA GLU A 321 2.95 4.76 17.84
C GLU A 321 1.70 3.94 18.23
N VAL A 322 0.77 3.69 17.30
CA VAL A 322 -0.37 2.80 17.57
C VAL A 322 0.11 1.40 17.92
N ASP A 323 -0.50 0.82 18.95
CA ASP A 323 -0.25 -0.57 19.33
C ASP A 323 -0.60 -1.53 18.18
N ASP A 324 0.16 -2.63 18.05
CA ASP A 324 0.05 -3.52 16.88
C ASP A 324 -1.17 -4.45 16.92
N SER A 325 -1.94 -4.46 18.00
CA SER A 325 -3.20 -5.19 18.08
C SER A 325 -4.26 -4.60 17.15
N PHE A 326 -5.11 -5.50 16.62
CA PHE A 326 -6.19 -5.14 15.72
C PHE A 326 -7.21 -4.21 16.40
N ASP A 327 -7.54 -4.47 17.67
CA ASP A 327 -8.45 -3.64 18.47
C ASP A 327 -7.91 -2.22 18.68
N SER A 328 -6.62 -2.08 18.95
CA SER A 328 -5.99 -0.77 19.10
C SER A 328 -6.00 0.02 17.79
N LYS A 329 -5.67 -0.63 16.68
CA LYS A 329 -5.75 -0.02 15.35
C LYS A 329 -7.18 0.40 15.00
N LYS A 330 -8.18 -0.44 15.28
CA LYS A 330 -9.60 -0.13 15.06
C LYS A 330 -10.09 1.02 15.92
N THR A 331 -9.70 1.03 17.19
CA THR A 331 -10.02 2.13 18.12
C THR A 331 -9.38 3.43 17.67
N ASN A 332 -8.14 3.39 17.18
CA ASN A 332 -7.45 4.56 16.68
C ASN A 332 -8.12 5.13 15.41
N VAL A 333 -8.52 4.28 14.46
CA VAL A 333 -9.30 4.71 13.28
C VAL A 333 -10.59 5.40 13.69
N LYS A 334 -11.37 4.82 14.62
CA LYS A 334 -12.59 5.46 15.13
C LYS A 334 -12.31 6.84 15.72
N LYS A 335 -11.21 6.99 16.48
CA LYS A 335 -10.77 8.27 17.04
C LYS A 335 -10.43 9.28 15.95
N ILE A 336 -9.69 8.88 14.90
CA ILE A 336 -9.36 9.75 13.76
C ILE A 336 -10.64 10.23 13.07
N LEU A 337 -11.55 9.32 12.76
CA LEU A 337 -12.80 9.63 12.05
C LEU A 337 -13.78 10.48 12.88
N SER A 338 -13.71 10.41 14.21
CA SER A 338 -14.53 11.26 15.09
C SER A 338 -14.13 12.75 15.08
N LYS A 339 -12.96 13.10 14.54
CA LYS A 339 -12.47 14.50 14.48
C LYS A 339 -13.04 15.32 13.32
N ILE A 340 -13.86 14.71 12.46
CA ILE A 340 -14.46 15.37 11.30
C ILE A 340 -15.52 16.36 11.77
N ASP A 341 -15.42 17.60 11.31
CA ASP A 341 -16.44 18.63 11.53
C ASP A 341 -17.21 18.94 10.23
N MET A 342 -18.27 19.75 10.33
CA MET A 342 -19.12 20.12 9.20
C MET A 342 -18.35 20.88 8.10
N TYR A 343 -17.29 21.61 8.45
CA TYR A 343 -16.48 22.36 7.49
C TYR A 343 -15.57 21.44 6.67
N ASP A 344 -15.05 20.38 7.28
CA ASP A 344 -14.28 19.35 6.57
C ASP A 344 -15.14 18.57 5.55
N ILE A 345 -16.47 18.57 5.69
CA ILE A 345 -17.41 17.98 4.72
C ILE A 345 -17.66 18.93 3.52
N LEU A 346 -17.67 20.23 3.76
CA LEU A 346 -17.99 21.27 2.76
C LEU A 346 -16.77 21.74 1.94
N ALA A 347 -15.55 21.51 2.42
CA ALA A 347 -14.30 21.96 1.80
C ALA A 347 -13.73 21.00 0.73
N LYS A 348 -14.58 20.14 0.16
CA LYS A 348 -14.24 19.19 -0.90
C LYS A 348 -14.45 19.73 -2.30
#